data_AF-A0A7C6WY09-F1
#
_entry.id   AF-A0A7C6WY09-F1
#
_cell.length_a   1.000
_cell.length_b   1.000
_cell.length_c   1.000
_cell.angle_alpha   90.00
_cell.angle_beta   90.00
_cell.angle_gamma   90.00
#
_symmetry.space_group_name_H-M   'P 1'
#
loop_
_entity.id
_entity.type
_entity.pdbx_description
1 polymer ?
#
loop_
_entity_poly.entity_id
_entity_poly.type
_entity_poly.pdbx_seq_one_letter_code
_entity_poly.pdbx_strand_id
1 'polypeptide(L)'
;MAENNVKWAAIPIRTHLITDKDDIVEVVVKYTSSIAEPNDIIIVAESPVAISQGRAFLSSSVKSSILAKFLCKFPDKDGSLATPQAMQLAINEVGKAKVILGAIAAAIGKMLGRSGDFYRVAGRELAKIDDIAGTLPPYDHYIVLGPKNPKEITDRIYKKTGVTTAIVDINDIKCVDILAISGKITEDQIIEILKDNPLGNDDQQTPLVILKKMITKR
;
A
#
# COMPACT_ATOMS: atom_id res chain seq x y z
N MET A 1 9.00 35.60 12.83
CA MET A 1 7.76 34.87 13.10
C MET A 1 8.18 33.50 13.56
N ALA A 2 7.82 33.09 14.79
CA ALA A 2 8.31 31.84 15.36
C ALA A 2 7.80 30.66 14.52
N GLU A 3 8.71 29.92 13.88
CA GLU A 3 8.40 28.61 13.31
C GLU A 3 7.96 27.72 14.48
N ASN A 4 6.64 27.53 14.60
CA ASN A 4 6.12 26.52 15.50
C ASN A 4 6.67 25.18 15.02
N ASN A 5 7.57 24.59 15.80
CA ASN A 5 8.11 23.27 15.52
C ASN A 5 6.99 22.25 15.78
N VAL A 6 6.17 21.98 14.75
CA VAL A 6 5.04 21.07 14.83
C VAL A 6 5.60 19.66 15.01
N LYS A 7 5.31 19.03 16.14
CA LYS A 7 5.64 17.62 16.37
C LYS A 7 4.41 16.77 16.16
N TRP A 8 4.63 15.53 15.76
CA TRP A 8 3.56 14.55 15.56
C TRP A 8 3.80 13.33 16.45
N ALA A 9 2.74 12.88 17.11
CA ALA A 9 2.73 11.63 17.85
C ALA A 9 1.88 10.59 17.09
N ALA A 10 2.48 9.46 16.74
CA ALA A 10 1.78 8.34 16.14
C ALA A 10 1.07 7.52 17.22
N ILE A 11 -0.24 7.34 17.07
CA ILE A 11 -1.05 6.46 17.90
C ILE A 11 -1.50 5.28 17.04
N PRO A 12 -0.87 4.10 17.17
CA PRO A 12 -1.29 2.92 16.43
C PRO A 12 -2.65 2.42 16.96
N ILE A 13 -3.57 2.13 16.05
CA ILE A 13 -4.93 1.73 16.37
C ILE A 13 -5.11 0.26 16.01
N ARG A 14 -5.25 -0.57 17.06
CA ARG A 14 -5.52 -1.99 16.89
C ARG A 14 -6.94 -2.21 16.37
N THR A 15 -7.07 -3.07 15.37
CA THR A 15 -8.37 -3.45 14.79
C THR A 15 -8.62 -4.95 14.96
N HIS A 16 -9.78 -5.42 14.51
CA HIS A 16 -9.97 -6.85 14.24
C HIS A 16 -9.17 -7.24 12.98
N LEU A 17 -9.03 -8.54 12.71
CA LEU A 17 -8.46 -8.97 11.44
C LEU A 17 -9.38 -8.53 10.29
N ILE A 18 -8.91 -7.61 9.46
CA ILE A 18 -9.64 -7.12 8.29
C ILE A 18 -9.68 -8.22 7.22
N THR A 19 -10.85 -8.41 6.62
CA THR A 19 -11.13 -9.42 5.61
C THR A 19 -11.89 -8.83 4.43
N ASP A 20 -12.07 -9.62 3.38
CA ASP A 20 -12.89 -9.30 2.21
C ASP A 20 -14.39 -9.11 2.51
N LYS A 21 -14.82 -9.34 3.75
CA LYS A 21 -16.19 -9.10 4.22
C LYS A 21 -16.38 -7.72 4.83
N ASP A 22 -15.30 -6.97 5.02
CA ASP A 22 -15.31 -5.66 5.68
C ASP A 22 -15.31 -4.53 4.66
N ASP A 23 -16.07 -3.45 4.93
CA ASP A 23 -15.89 -2.17 4.23
C ASP A 23 -14.83 -1.36 5.00
N ILE A 24 -13.68 -1.14 4.37
CA ILE A 24 -12.54 -0.43 4.98
C ILE A 24 -12.91 0.97 5.48
N VAL A 25 -13.84 1.67 4.82
CA VAL A 25 -14.30 3.00 5.26
C VAL A 25 -15.04 2.87 6.59
N GLU A 26 -15.91 1.87 6.74
CA GLU A 26 -16.62 1.64 8.00
C GLU A 26 -15.67 1.19 9.11
N VAL A 27 -14.66 0.36 8.79
CA VAL A 27 -13.60 -0.02 9.74
C VAL A 27 -12.86 1.23 10.22
N VAL A 28 -12.39 2.08 9.32
CA VAL A 28 -11.66 3.31 9.69
C VAL A 28 -12.52 4.19 10.58
N VAL A 29 -13.77 4.46 10.21
CA VAL A 29 -14.69 5.27 11.02
C VAL A 29 -14.87 4.66 12.41
N LYS A 30 -15.21 3.36 12.48
CA LYS A 30 -15.44 2.64 13.73
C LYS A 30 -14.26 2.76 14.71
N TYR A 31 -13.04 2.60 14.22
CA TYR A 31 -11.85 2.54 15.08
C TYR A 31 -11.19 3.89 15.34
N THR A 32 -11.50 4.93 14.55
CA THR A 32 -10.86 6.24 14.69
C THR A 32 -11.77 7.33 15.23
N SER A 33 -13.10 7.25 15.08
CA SER A 33 -14.01 8.36 15.41
C SER A 33 -14.01 8.81 16.87
N SER A 34 -13.67 7.95 17.84
CA SER A 34 -13.58 8.33 19.26
C SER A 34 -12.20 8.86 19.66
N ILE A 35 -11.23 8.84 18.75
CA ILE A 35 -9.82 9.17 19.02
C ILE A 35 -9.37 10.35 18.16
N ALA A 36 -9.74 10.39 16.88
CA ALA A 36 -9.33 11.40 15.93
C ALA A 36 -10.02 12.75 16.16
N GLU A 37 -9.26 13.83 16.03
CA GLU A 37 -9.70 15.22 16.15
C GLU A 37 -9.54 15.96 14.81
N PRO A 38 -10.22 17.11 14.59
CA PRO A 38 -10.25 17.82 13.30
C PRO A 38 -8.91 18.25 12.67
N ASN A 39 -7.78 18.18 13.39
CA ASN A 39 -6.45 18.55 12.91
C ASN A 39 -5.46 17.37 12.88
N ASP A 40 -5.95 16.17 13.18
CA ASP A 40 -5.15 14.95 13.09
C ASP A 40 -5.09 14.43 11.65
N ILE A 41 -4.29 13.38 11.46
CA ILE A 41 -4.22 12.64 10.20
C ILE A 41 -4.49 11.17 10.51
N ILE A 42 -5.43 10.58 9.78
CA ILE A 42 -5.66 9.14 9.77
C ILE A 42 -4.80 8.54 8.66
N ILE A 43 -3.86 7.69 9.03
CA ILE A 43 -3.05 6.90 8.12
C ILE A 43 -3.60 5.49 8.07
N VAL A 44 -3.80 4.97 6.87
CA VAL A 44 -4.31 3.62 6.59
C VAL A 44 -3.25 2.88 5.78
N ALA A 45 -2.83 1.70 6.23
CA ALA A 45 -1.89 0.88 5.47
C ALA A 45 -2.53 0.35 4.16
N GLU A 46 -1.72 0.19 3.10
CA GLU A 46 -2.15 -0.30 1.79
C GLU A 46 -2.78 -1.70 1.86
N SER A 47 -2.06 -2.67 2.45
CA SER A 47 -2.43 -4.08 2.46
C SER A 47 -3.85 -4.36 2.99
N PRO A 48 -4.27 -3.83 4.15
CA PRO A 48 -5.64 -3.98 4.65
C PRO A 48 -6.72 -3.42 3.72
N VAL A 49 -6.42 -2.34 2.99
CA VAL A 49 -7.33 -1.79 1.97
C VAL A 49 -7.50 -2.80 0.85
N ALA A 50 -6.40 -3.33 0.31
CA ALA A 50 -6.43 -4.36 -0.73
C ALA A 50 -7.17 -5.63 -0.27
N ILE A 51 -6.90 -6.10 0.95
CA ILE A 51 -7.56 -7.26 1.57
C ILE A 51 -9.07 -7.05 1.64
N SER A 52 -9.53 -5.89 2.12
CA SER A 52 -10.97 -5.56 2.21
C SER A 52 -11.68 -5.56 0.85
N GLN A 53 -10.92 -5.38 -0.24
CA GLN A 53 -11.42 -5.42 -1.61
C GLN A 53 -11.39 -6.84 -2.22
N GLY A 54 -11.05 -7.86 -1.44
CA GLY A 54 -10.89 -9.24 -1.92
C GLY A 54 -9.69 -9.41 -2.85
N ARG A 55 -8.63 -8.60 -2.66
CA ARG A 55 -7.43 -8.60 -3.52
C ARG A 55 -6.24 -9.37 -2.92
N ALA A 56 -6.49 -10.19 -1.91
CA ALA A 56 -5.52 -11.14 -1.37
C ALA A 56 -5.83 -12.55 -1.87
N PHE A 57 -4.85 -13.21 -2.47
CA PHE A 57 -5.00 -14.54 -3.06
C PHE A 57 -4.04 -15.52 -2.40
N LEU A 58 -4.58 -16.60 -1.84
CA LEU A 58 -3.74 -17.65 -1.27
C LEU A 58 -2.84 -18.22 -2.37
N SER A 59 -1.51 -18.13 -2.20
CA SER A 59 -0.56 -18.46 -3.26
C SER A 59 -0.73 -19.90 -3.77
N SER A 60 -1.00 -20.85 -2.88
CA SER A 60 -1.23 -22.27 -3.24
C SER A 60 -2.48 -22.50 -4.10
N SER A 61 -3.45 -21.57 -4.11
CA SER A 61 -4.66 -21.65 -4.92
C SER A 61 -4.48 -21.12 -6.34
N VAL A 62 -3.41 -20.36 -6.61
CA VAL A 62 -3.18 -19.69 -7.89
C VAL A 62 -2.56 -20.66 -8.89
N LYS A 63 -3.29 -20.98 -9.96
CA LYS A 63 -2.80 -21.83 -11.06
C LYS A 63 -2.02 -21.01 -12.09
N SER A 64 -0.71 -21.19 -12.15
CA SER A 64 0.17 -20.45 -13.07
C SER A 64 0.30 -21.11 -14.44
N SER A 65 0.17 -20.28 -15.49
CA SER A 65 0.42 -20.69 -16.88
C SER A 65 1.91 -20.89 -17.17
N ILE A 66 2.22 -21.54 -18.30
CA ILE A 66 3.60 -21.70 -18.80
C ILE A 66 4.25 -20.32 -19.00
N LEU A 67 3.50 -19.35 -19.51
CA LEU A 67 3.95 -17.98 -19.68
C LEU A 67 4.38 -17.36 -18.34
N ALA A 68 3.55 -17.48 -17.30
CA ALA A 68 3.87 -16.96 -15.98
C ALA A 68 5.13 -17.61 -15.40
N LYS A 69 5.28 -18.94 -15.52
CA LYS A 69 6.47 -19.69 -15.09
C LYS A 69 7.75 -19.30 -15.85
N PHE A 70 7.61 -18.84 -17.09
CA PHE A 70 8.73 -18.35 -17.87
C PHE A 70 9.10 -16.92 -17.47
N LEU A 71 8.11 -16.03 -17.40
CA LEU A 71 8.32 -14.61 -17.15
C LEU A 71 8.77 -14.29 -15.72
N CYS A 72 8.38 -15.08 -14.72
CA CYS A 72 8.77 -14.86 -13.32
C CYS A 72 10.29 -15.02 -13.08
N LYS A 73 11.07 -15.47 -14.07
CA LYS A 73 12.53 -15.62 -13.98
C LYS A 73 13.29 -14.32 -14.26
N PHE A 74 12.60 -13.28 -14.75
CA PHE A 74 13.23 -12.02 -15.14
C PHE A 74 13.31 -10.96 -14.04
N PRO A 75 12.31 -10.82 -13.14
CA PRO A 75 12.45 -9.96 -11.96
C PRO A 75 13.61 -10.41 -11.05
N ASP A 76 14.12 -9.48 -10.24
CA ASP A 76 15.06 -9.82 -9.18
C ASP A 76 14.39 -10.74 -8.16
N LYS A 77 15.16 -11.60 -7.49
CA LYS A 77 14.62 -12.63 -6.58
C LYS A 77 13.81 -12.05 -5.41
N ASP A 78 14.21 -10.87 -4.95
CA ASP A 78 13.55 -10.13 -3.88
C ASP A 78 12.56 -9.09 -4.42
N GLY A 79 12.33 -9.09 -5.74
CA GLY A 79 11.43 -8.16 -6.42
C GLY A 79 10.01 -8.71 -6.56
N SER A 80 9.06 -7.80 -6.77
CA SER A 80 7.70 -8.14 -7.14
C SER A 80 7.66 -9.03 -8.40
N LEU A 81 6.73 -9.99 -8.44
CA LEU A 81 6.48 -10.91 -9.54
C LEU A 81 7.54 -12.01 -9.77
N ALA A 82 8.40 -12.26 -8.78
CA ALA A 82 9.42 -13.31 -8.84
C ALA A 82 8.85 -14.74 -8.74
N THR A 83 7.61 -14.91 -8.27
CA THR A 83 6.93 -16.21 -8.30
C THR A 83 6.03 -16.40 -9.53
N PRO A 84 5.86 -17.64 -10.04
CA PRO A 84 4.89 -17.92 -11.10
C PRO A 84 3.46 -17.48 -10.75
N GLN A 85 3.08 -17.50 -9.48
CA GLN A 85 1.76 -17.17 -8.98
C GLN A 85 1.54 -15.66 -9.03
N ALA A 86 2.48 -14.87 -8.50
CA ALA A 86 2.42 -13.41 -8.59
C ALA A 86 2.42 -12.93 -10.05
N MET A 87 3.29 -13.51 -10.88
CA MET A 87 3.31 -13.21 -12.33
C MET A 87 1.98 -13.59 -13.01
N GLN A 88 1.33 -14.68 -12.59
CA GLN A 88 0.02 -15.04 -13.12
C GLN A 88 -1.06 -14.04 -12.72
N LEU A 89 -1.04 -13.54 -11.48
CA LEU A 89 -1.97 -12.51 -11.04
C LEU A 89 -1.74 -11.19 -11.77
N ALA A 90 -0.48 -10.80 -12.02
CA ALA A 90 -0.16 -9.66 -12.88
C ALA A 90 -0.74 -9.82 -14.30
N ILE A 91 -0.58 -11.00 -14.91
CA ILE A 91 -1.20 -11.33 -16.20
C ILE A 91 -2.73 -11.22 -16.14
N ASN A 92 -3.36 -11.61 -15.04
CA ASN A 92 -4.81 -11.50 -14.87
C ASN A 92 -5.27 -10.05 -14.74
N GLU A 93 -4.50 -9.18 -14.07
CA GLU A 93 -4.83 -7.77 -13.86
C GLU A 93 -4.74 -6.95 -15.16
N VAL A 94 -3.65 -7.09 -15.92
CA VAL A 94 -3.39 -6.22 -17.09
C VAL A 94 -3.51 -6.92 -18.44
N GLY A 95 -3.61 -8.25 -18.43
CA GLY A 95 -3.67 -9.08 -19.64
C GLY A 95 -2.29 -9.45 -20.19
N LYS A 96 -2.24 -10.60 -20.87
CA LYS A 96 -1.00 -11.19 -21.43
C LYS A 96 -0.23 -10.24 -22.35
N ALA A 97 -0.95 -9.51 -23.21
CA ALA A 97 -0.34 -8.63 -24.20
C ALA A 97 0.49 -7.52 -23.53
N LYS A 98 -0.07 -6.85 -22.50
CA LYS A 98 0.64 -5.79 -21.77
C LYS A 98 1.86 -6.32 -21.02
N VAL A 99 1.75 -7.48 -20.38
CA VAL A 99 2.88 -8.11 -19.68
C VAL A 99 4.00 -8.45 -20.66
N ILE A 100 3.69 -9.01 -21.82
CA ILE A 100 4.70 -9.35 -22.85
C ILE A 100 5.38 -8.07 -23.37
N LEU A 101 4.60 -7.03 -23.69
CA LEU A 101 5.16 -5.75 -24.12
C LEU A 101 6.06 -5.13 -23.04
N GLY A 102 5.66 -5.22 -21.77
CA GLY A 102 6.49 -4.79 -20.64
C GLY A 102 7.79 -5.58 -20.53
N ALA A 103 7.75 -6.90 -20.70
CA ALA A 103 8.95 -7.74 -20.67
C ALA A 103 9.92 -7.38 -21.80
N ILE A 104 9.41 -7.11 -23.01
CA ILE A 104 10.21 -6.64 -24.14
C ILE A 104 10.83 -5.26 -23.82
N ALA A 105 10.04 -4.33 -23.30
CA ALA A 105 10.51 -3.00 -22.93
C ALA A 105 11.60 -3.06 -21.84
N ALA A 106 11.47 -3.96 -20.88
CA ALA A 106 12.48 -4.18 -19.84
C ALA A 106 13.79 -4.73 -20.41
N ALA A 107 13.72 -5.67 -21.36
CA ALA A 107 14.90 -6.21 -22.03
C ALA A 107 15.66 -5.12 -22.80
N ILE A 108 14.94 -4.29 -23.56
CA ILE A 108 15.51 -3.13 -24.27
C ILE A 108 16.09 -2.12 -23.28
N GLY A 109 15.33 -1.78 -22.24
CA GLY A 109 15.76 -0.86 -21.18
C GLY A 109 17.07 -1.30 -20.55
N LYS A 110 17.20 -2.60 -20.22
CA LYS A 110 18.42 -3.18 -19.66
C LYS A 110 19.63 -3.04 -20.59
N MET A 111 19.45 -3.22 -21.90
CA MET A 111 20.52 -2.98 -22.89
C MET A 111 20.97 -1.51 -22.93
N LEU A 112 20.09 -0.58 -22.55
CA LEU A 112 20.35 0.86 -22.49
C LEU A 112 20.72 1.34 -21.07
N GLY A 113 20.92 0.43 -20.10
CA GLY A 113 21.22 0.78 -18.71
C GLY A 113 20.05 1.39 -17.92
N ARG A 114 18.81 1.22 -18.38
CA ARG A 114 17.58 1.68 -17.72
C ARG A 114 16.87 0.54 -16.99
N SER A 115 16.31 0.84 -15.82
CA SER A 115 15.50 -0.08 -15.02
C SER A 115 14.04 0.38 -14.93
N GLY A 116 13.12 -0.53 -14.63
CA GLY A 116 11.70 -0.25 -14.40
C GLY A 116 10.84 -0.09 -15.66
N ASP A 117 11.39 -0.31 -16.87
CA ASP A 117 10.63 -0.16 -18.12
C ASP A 117 9.50 -1.20 -18.25
N PHE A 118 9.60 -2.34 -17.54
CA PHE A 118 8.49 -3.29 -17.39
C PHE A 118 7.22 -2.60 -16.87
N TYR A 119 7.29 -2.00 -15.69
CA TYR A 119 6.15 -1.38 -15.03
C TYR A 119 5.64 -0.16 -15.79
N ARG A 120 6.51 0.60 -16.47
CA ARG A 120 6.10 1.75 -17.28
C ARG A 120 5.19 1.34 -18.44
N VAL A 121 5.36 0.15 -19.00
CA VAL A 121 4.61 -0.33 -20.16
C VAL A 121 3.48 -1.29 -19.77
N ALA A 122 3.74 -2.23 -18.86
CA ALA A 122 2.75 -3.24 -18.46
C ALA A 122 1.67 -2.65 -17.53
N GLY A 123 2.03 -1.67 -16.69
CA GLY A 123 1.18 -1.09 -15.66
C GLY A 123 2.01 -0.76 -14.43
N ARG A 124 1.95 0.48 -13.95
CA ARG A 124 2.70 0.92 -12.75
C ARG A 124 2.14 0.26 -11.49
N GLU A 125 0.83 -0.03 -11.50
CA GLU A 125 0.11 -0.74 -10.46
C GLU A 125 0.67 -2.14 -10.19
N LEU A 126 1.32 -2.78 -11.18
CA LEU A 126 1.93 -4.11 -10.99
C LEU A 126 3.13 -4.08 -10.04
N ALA A 127 3.74 -2.91 -9.82
CA ALA A 127 4.82 -2.76 -8.86
C ALA A 127 4.33 -2.92 -7.40
N LYS A 128 3.01 -2.79 -7.19
CA LYS A 128 2.33 -2.91 -5.89
C LYS A 128 1.77 -4.31 -5.65
N ILE A 129 2.22 -5.28 -6.43
CA ILE A 129 1.88 -6.67 -6.17
C ILE A 129 2.91 -7.16 -5.18
N ASP A 130 2.47 -7.34 -3.94
CA ASP A 130 3.29 -7.94 -2.91
C ASP A 130 3.22 -9.45 -3.07
N ASP A 131 4.37 -10.04 -3.40
CA ASP A 131 4.53 -11.49 -3.42
C ASP A 131 4.45 -12.03 -1.97
N ILE A 132 4.79 -13.29 -1.76
CA ILE A 132 4.74 -13.89 -0.42
C ILE A 132 5.75 -13.19 0.52
N ALA A 133 5.32 -12.17 1.26
CA ALA A 133 6.14 -11.49 2.27
C ALA A 133 5.31 -10.72 3.30
N GLY A 134 5.73 -10.79 4.57
CA GLY A 134 5.57 -9.74 5.58
C GLY A 134 4.18 -9.43 6.12
N THR A 135 3.09 -9.93 5.52
CA THR A 135 1.74 -9.62 6.02
C THR A 135 1.38 -10.48 7.23
N LEU A 136 0.65 -9.91 8.18
CA LEU A 136 0.13 -10.62 9.35
C LEU A 136 -0.60 -11.93 8.98
N PRO A 137 -0.36 -13.06 9.70
CA PRO A 137 -1.11 -14.29 9.52
C PRO A 137 -2.65 -14.08 9.55
N PRO A 138 -3.42 -14.71 8.64
CA PRO A 138 -3.02 -15.76 7.70
C PRO A 138 -2.51 -15.26 6.33
N TYR A 139 -2.33 -13.95 6.15
CA TYR A 139 -1.99 -13.36 4.85
C TYR A 139 -0.49 -13.46 4.52
N ASP A 140 0.32 -13.99 5.43
CA ASP A 140 1.73 -14.36 5.25
C ASP A 140 1.93 -15.44 4.15
N HIS A 141 0.85 -16.11 3.72
CA HIS A 141 0.85 -17.07 2.61
C HIS A 141 0.10 -16.58 1.36
N TYR A 142 -0.31 -15.32 1.35
CA TYR A 142 -1.11 -14.71 0.29
C TYR A 142 -0.23 -13.82 -0.58
N ILE A 143 -0.66 -13.63 -1.82
CA ILE A 143 -0.19 -12.58 -2.71
C ILE A 143 -1.25 -11.48 -2.67
N VAL A 144 -0.85 -10.27 -2.33
CA VAL A 144 -1.76 -9.12 -2.20
C VAL A 144 -1.53 -8.19 -3.38
N LEU A 145 -2.61 -7.87 -4.10
CA LEU A 145 -2.54 -6.89 -5.19
C LEU A 145 -2.84 -5.51 -4.62
N GLY A 146 -2.14 -4.47 -5.10
CA GLY A 146 -2.43 -3.10 -4.68
C GLY A 146 -3.89 -2.68 -4.86
N PRO A 147 -4.41 -1.76 -4.01
CA PRO A 147 -5.81 -1.44 -3.89
C PRO A 147 -6.32 -0.68 -5.10
N LYS A 148 -7.61 -0.84 -5.39
CA LYS A 148 -8.32 -0.10 -6.43
C LYS A 148 -8.88 1.19 -5.85
N ASN A 149 -8.79 2.26 -6.64
CA ASN A 149 -9.36 3.58 -6.34
C ASN A 149 -9.02 4.12 -4.92
N PRO A 150 -7.75 4.12 -4.48
CA PRO A 150 -7.39 4.57 -3.13
C PRO A 150 -7.88 6.00 -2.83
N LYS A 151 -7.91 6.87 -3.85
CA LYS A 151 -8.43 8.25 -3.75
C LYS A 151 -9.91 8.31 -3.39
N GLU A 152 -10.73 7.44 -3.97
CA GLU A 152 -12.15 7.37 -3.64
C GLU A 152 -12.35 6.96 -2.18
N ILE A 153 -11.52 6.04 -1.68
CA ILE A 153 -11.54 5.56 -0.30
C ILE A 153 -11.17 6.68 0.66
N THR A 154 -10.06 7.40 0.43
CA THR A 154 -9.66 8.52 1.28
C THR A 154 -10.70 9.65 1.25
N ASP A 155 -11.33 9.92 0.10
CA ASP A 155 -12.39 10.93 -0.01
C ASP A 155 -13.65 10.52 0.78
N ARG A 156 -14.04 9.24 0.73
CA ARG A 156 -15.16 8.71 1.52
C ARG A 156 -14.88 8.78 3.02
N ILE A 157 -13.67 8.43 3.46
CA ILE A 157 -13.28 8.54 4.88
C ILE A 157 -13.31 10.00 5.30
N TYR A 158 -12.64 10.89 4.56
CA TYR A 158 -12.60 12.33 4.83
C TYR A 158 -14.01 12.93 4.93
N LYS A 159 -14.92 12.55 4.03
CA LYS A 159 -16.32 13.00 4.06
C LYS A 159 -17.07 12.57 5.32
N LYS A 160 -16.78 11.38 5.85
CA LYS A 160 -17.44 10.83 7.05
C LYS A 160 -16.84 11.34 8.35
N THR A 161 -15.53 11.52 8.42
CA THR A 161 -14.81 11.86 9.66
C THR A 161 -14.52 13.36 9.76
N GLY A 162 -14.41 14.06 8.63
CA GLY A 162 -13.87 15.42 8.55
C GLY A 162 -12.35 15.51 8.80
N VAL A 163 -11.67 14.38 8.97
CA VAL A 163 -10.25 14.29 9.34
C VAL A 163 -9.41 13.90 8.13
N THR A 164 -8.30 14.61 7.92
CA THR A 164 -7.35 14.33 6.84
C THR A 164 -6.95 12.87 6.86
N THR A 165 -7.00 12.21 5.70
CA THR A 165 -6.76 10.78 5.58
C THR A 165 -5.78 10.49 4.45
N ALA A 166 -4.86 9.56 4.69
CA ALA A 166 -3.97 9.04 3.65
C ALA A 166 -3.91 7.52 3.68
N ILE A 167 -3.82 6.92 2.49
CA ILE A 167 -3.45 5.52 2.33
C ILE A 167 -1.98 5.49 1.93
N VAL A 168 -1.19 4.73 2.68
CA VAL A 168 0.26 4.65 2.49
C VAL A 168 0.72 3.21 2.46
N ASP A 169 1.77 2.98 1.69
CA ASP A 169 2.58 1.78 1.72
C ASP A 169 3.94 2.12 2.30
N ILE A 170 4.39 1.32 3.26
CA ILE A 170 5.64 1.58 3.98
C ILE A 170 6.47 0.33 3.91
N ASN A 171 7.57 0.42 3.17
CA ASN A 171 8.48 -0.70 3.00
C ASN A 171 9.57 -0.66 4.07
N ASP A 172 10.25 -1.80 4.29
CA ASP A 172 11.31 -1.99 5.31
C ASP A 172 12.44 -0.94 5.28
N ILE A 173 12.65 -0.28 4.14
CA ILE A 173 13.66 0.77 3.96
C ILE A 173 13.14 2.16 4.39
N LYS A 174 11.99 2.23 5.08
CA LYS A 174 11.28 3.47 5.47
C LYS A 174 10.94 4.36 4.27
N CYS A 175 10.82 3.76 3.09
CA CYS A 175 10.28 4.44 1.92
C CYS A 175 8.76 4.44 2.07
N VAL A 176 8.16 5.64 2.11
CA VAL A 176 6.71 5.82 2.20
C VAL A 176 6.21 6.10 0.79
N ASP A 177 5.48 5.16 0.20
CA ASP A 177 4.70 5.42 -1.01
C ASP A 177 3.30 5.88 -0.60
N ILE A 178 2.88 7.03 -1.12
CA ILE A 178 1.57 7.60 -0.81
C ILE A 178 0.64 7.25 -1.96
N LEU A 179 -0.37 6.43 -1.66
CA LEU A 179 -1.32 5.95 -2.66
C LEU A 179 -2.42 6.97 -2.93
N ALA A 180 -2.86 7.65 -1.88
CA ALA A 180 -3.85 8.72 -1.95
C ALA A 180 -3.89 9.53 -0.66
N ILE A 181 -4.32 10.80 -0.81
CA ILE A 181 -4.59 11.71 0.30
C ILE A 181 -5.93 12.42 0.06
N SER A 182 -6.66 12.66 1.13
CA SER A 182 -7.80 13.59 1.17
C SER A 182 -7.72 14.47 2.40
N GLY A 183 -7.95 15.77 2.24
CA GLY A 183 -7.86 16.76 3.32
C GLY A 183 -6.88 17.89 3.00
N LYS A 184 -6.34 18.51 4.05
CA LYS A 184 -5.53 19.73 3.95
C LYS A 184 -4.07 19.48 4.33
N ILE A 185 -3.41 18.58 3.60
CA ILE A 185 -1.98 18.27 3.76
C ILE A 185 -1.38 17.91 2.40
N THR A 186 -0.08 18.17 2.21
CA THR A 186 0.65 17.75 1.01
C THR A 186 1.32 16.39 1.22
N GLU A 187 1.66 15.72 0.11
CA GLU A 187 2.43 14.47 0.14
C GLU A 187 3.78 14.66 0.85
N ASP A 188 4.52 15.72 0.52
CA ASP A 188 5.82 16.04 1.14
C ASP A 188 5.73 16.14 2.66
N GLN A 189 4.66 16.75 3.18
CA GLN A 189 4.44 16.86 4.62
C GLN A 189 4.21 15.49 5.26
N ILE A 190 3.41 14.61 4.65
CA ILE A 190 3.19 13.26 5.19
C ILE A 190 4.50 12.46 5.19
N ILE A 191 5.26 12.53 4.09
CA ILE A 191 6.57 11.87 3.98
C ILE A 191 7.51 12.36 5.08
N GLU A 192 7.58 13.67 5.32
CA GLU A 192 8.40 14.25 6.40
C GLU A 192 7.98 13.74 7.78
N ILE A 193 6.68 13.71 8.07
CA ILE A 193 6.16 13.22 9.36
C ILE A 193 6.48 11.74 9.58
N LEU A 194 6.28 10.91 8.56
CA LEU A 194 6.47 9.46 8.65
C LEU A 194 7.94 9.03 8.60
N LYS A 195 8.85 9.87 8.06
CA LYS A 195 10.31 9.65 8.16
C LYS A 195 10.77 9.60 9.61
N ASP A 196 10.29 10.54 10.42
CA ASP A 196 10.68 10.68 11.83
C ASP A 196 9.85 9.79 12.76
N ASN A 197 8.62 9.43 12.36
CA ASN A 197 7.70 8.61 13.14
C ASN A 197 7.09 7.50 12.27
N PRO A 198 7.88 6.48 11.87
CA PRO A 198 7.38 5.39 11.06
C PRO A 198 6.30 4.62 11.81
N LEU A 199 5.34 4.08 11.07
CA LEU A 199 4.26 3.27 11.66
C LEU A 199 4.88 2.04 12.35
N GLY A 200 4.29 1.64 13.48
CA GLY A 200 4.76 0.47 14.25
C GLY A 200 4.56 -0.84 13.50
N ASN A 201 5.49 -1.78 13.74
CA ASN A 201 5.70 -3.06 13.04
C ASN A 201 4.45 -3.91 12.72
N ASP A 202 4.55 -4.66 11.63
CA ASP A 202 3.51 -5.46 10.94
C ASP A 202 2.77 -6.50 11.79
N ASP A 203 3.35 -6.92 12.91
CA ASP A 203 2.80 -8.00 13.76
C ASP A 203 1.78 -7.54 14.82
N GLN A 204 1.47 -6.24 14.92
CA GLN A 204 0.64 -5.70 16.01
C GLN A 204 -0.85 -5.58 15.68
N GLN A 205 -1.29 -5.97 14.48
CA GLN A 205 -2.67 -5.76 13.99
C GLN A 205 -3.13 -4.30 14.09
N THR A 206 -2.21 -3.36 13.82
CA THR A 206 -2.44 -1.91 13.86
C THR A 206 -2.43 -1.29 12.46
N PRO A 207 -3.36 -1.68 11.57
CA PRO A 207 -3.38 -1.22 10.17
C PRO A 207 -3.73 0.26 10.02
N LEU A 208 -4.17 0.90 11.11
CA LEU A 208 -4.53 2.31 11.16
C LEU A 208 -3.63 3.01 12.17
N VAL A 209 -3.21 4.23 11.85
CA VAL A 209 -2.46 5.08 12.77
C VAL A 209 -3.05 6.49 12.75
N ILE A 210 -3.23 7.08 13.92
CA ILE A 210 -3.61 8.49 14.04
C ILE A 210 -2.34 9.29 14.34
N LEU A 211 -1.98 10.20 13.45
CA LEU A 211 -0.94 11.19 13.72
C LEU A 211 -1.60 12.36 14.45
N LYS A 212 -1.30 12.49 15.74
CA LYS A 212 -1.74 13.59 16.60
C LYS A 212 -0.82 14.78 16.45
N LYS A 213 -1.39 15.95 16.17
CA LYS A 213 -0.63 17.20 16.10
C LYS A 213 -0.31 17.70 17.51
N MET A 214 0.96 17.66 17.89
CA MET A 214 1.44 18.17 19.18
C MET A 214 1.82 19.64 19.04
N ILE A 215 1.02 20.52 19.64
CA ILE A 215 1.37 21.94 19.76
C ILE A 215 2.29 22.07 20.97
N THR A 216 3.60 22.17 20.74
CA THR A 216 4.55 22.49 21.81
C THR A 216 4.36 23.97 22.16
N LYS A 217 3.63 24.27 23.24
CA LYS A 217 3.69 25.60 23.85
C LYS A 217 5.07 25.73 24.50
N ARG A 218 5.87 26.72 24.07
CA ARG A 218 6.98 27.22 24.88
C ARG A 218 6.42 27.97 26.09
#